data_AF-A0A432HST2-F1
#
_entry.id   AF-A0A432HST2-F1
#
_cell.length_a   1.000
_cell.length_b   1.000
_cell.length_c   1.000
_cell.angle_alpha   90.00
_cell.angle_beta   90.00
_cell.angle_gamma   90.00
#
_symmetry.space_group_name_H-M   'P 1'
#
loop_
_entity.id
_entity.type
_entity.pdbx_description
1 polymer ?
#
loop_
_entity_poly.entity_id
_entity_poly.type
_entity_poly.pdbx_seq_one_letter_code
_entity_poly.pdbx_strand_id
1 'polypeptide(L)'
;MISQAVIDGIIGVSMFMAAYLLRFETILPMPKGQPAIGFYLEMAPFIGLLLPFGLWVQGAYRMRRLRSRVDDFFTVLVGSVIAVVVGIAGTLYIQTYWVPPALK
;
A
#
# COMPACT_ATOMS: atom_id res chain seq x y z
N MET A 1 -3.27 -6.84 -18.59
CA MET A 1 -2.33 -7.17 -17.50
C MET A 1 -1.54 -5.93 -17.07
N ILE A 2 -0.67 -5.35 -17.91
CA ILE A 2 0.11 -4.15 -17.53
C ILE A 2 -0.79 -2.96 -17.18
N SER A 3 -1.81 -2.67 -18.02
CA SER A 3 -2.76 -1.58 -17.75
C SER A 3 -3.51 -1.72 -16.42
N GLN A 4 -3.90 -2.94 -16.05
CA GLN A 4 -4.56 -3.20 -14.76
C GLN A 4 -3.61 -2.97 -13.59
N ALA A 5 -2.38 -3.49 -13.67
CA ALA A 5 -1.38 -3.26 -12.62
C ALA A 5 -1.05 -1.77 -12.43
N VAL A 6 -1.05 -0.98 -13.51
CA VAL A 6 -0.87 0.48 -13.44
C VAL A 6 -2.04 1.14 -12.72
N ILE A 7 -3.29 0.78 -13.08
CA ILE A 7 -4.49 1.30 -12.41
C ILE A 7 -4.48 0.93 -10.93
N ASP A 8 -4.21 -0.33 -10.60
CA ASP A 8 -4.12 -0.79 -9.21
C ASP A 8 -3.01 -0.06 -8.45
N GLY A 9 -1.90 0.24 -9.12
CA GLY A 9 -0.84 1.04 -8.51
C GLY A 9 -1.27 2.47 -8.21
N ILE A 10 -1.98 3.13 -9.14
CA ILE A 10 -2.56 4.46 -8.92
C ILE A 10 -3.58 4.42 -7.78
N ILE A 11 -4.40 3.37 -7.68
CA ILE A 11 -5.33 3.18 -6.56
C ILE A 11 -4.56 3.05 -5.24
N GLY A 12 -3.50 2.24 -5.20
CA GLY A 12 -2.66 2.08 -4.02
C GLY A 12 -2.05 3.40 -3.54
N VAL A 13 -1.50 4.20 -4.46
CA VAL A 13 -1.00 5.55 -4.17
C VAL A 13 -2.12 6.46 -3.65
N SER A 14 -3.27 6.46 -4.32
CA SER A 14 -4.40 7.32 -3.96
C SER A 14 -4.94 7.00 -2.56
N MET A 15 -5.05 5.71 -2.22
CA MET A 15 -5.45 5.26 -0.89
C MET A 15 -4.45 5.69 0.18
N PHE A 16 -3.16 5.60 -0.10
CA PHE A 16 -2.11 6.03 0.82
C PHE A 16 -2.16 7.55 1.08
N MET A 17 -2.32 8.35 0.02
CA MET A 17 -2.45 9.80 0.16
C MET A 17 -3.75 10.19 0.85
N ALA A 18 -4.87 9.50 0.57
CA ALA A 18 -6.12 9.69 1.29
C ALA A 18 -5.96 9.38 2.78
N ALA A 19 -5.23 8.32 3.13
CA ALA A 19 -4.93 7.98 4.52
C ALA A 19 -4.09 9.08 5.22
N TYR A 20 -3.10 9.67 4.52
CA TYR A 20 -2.36 10.83 5.03
C TYR A 20 -3.29 12.01 5.34
N LEU A 21 -4.15 12.39 4.39
CA LEU A 21 -5.10 13.50 4.58
C LEU A 21 -6.09 13.22 5.71
N LEU A 22 -6.61 11.99 5.80
CA LEU A 22 -7.50 11.60 6.90
C LEU A 22 -6.78 11.66 8.26
N ARG A 23 -5.52 11.23 8.32
CA ARG A 23 -4.75 11.19 9.57
C ARG A 23 -4.31 12.57 10.06
N PHE A 24 -3.94 13.46 9.14
CA PHE A 24 -3.25 14.71 9.47
C PHE A 24 -4.05 15.97 9.15
N GLU A 25 -5.13 15.92 8.37
CA GLU A 25 -5.90 17.13 8.02
C GLU A 25 -7.32 17.14 8.62
N THR A 26 -7.79 16.04 9.22
CA THR A 26 -9.20 15.93 9.63
C THR A 26 -9.41 15.44 11.06
N ILE A 27 -9.11 14.17 11.36
CA ILE A 27 -9.76 13.49 12.50
C ILE A 27 -8.93 13.51 13.79
N LEU A 28 -7.59 13.60 13.72
CA LEU A 28 -6.72 13.28 14.86
C LEU A 28 -5.79 14.45 15.27
N PRO A 29 -5.75 14.82 16.57
CA PRO A 29 -4.86 15.87 17.05
C PRO A 29 -3.38 15.46 16.88
N MET A 30 -2.53 16.45 16.61
CA MET A 30 -1.10 16.28 16.33
C MET A 30 -0.23 17.00 17.37
N PRO A 31 -0.10 16.46 18.59
CA PRO A 31 0.69 17.10 19.65
C PRO A 31 2.18 17.22 19.33
N LYS A 32 2.70 16.39 18.39
CA LYS A 32 4.09 16.43 17.93
C LYS A 32 4.29 17.21 16.61
N GLY A 33 3.27 17.90 16.12
CA GLY A 33 3.27 18.55 14.81
C GLY A 33 2.97 17.59 13.67
N GLN A 34 2.77 18.17 12.48
CA GLN A 34 2.47 17.44 11.26
C GLN A 34 3.77 17.05 10.53
N PRO A 35 3.91 15.79 10.08
CA PRO A 35 5.09 15.40 9.31
C PRO A 35 5.06 16.03 7.91
N ALA A 36 6.24 16.31 7.35
CA ALA A 36 6.35 16.88 6.01
C ALA A 36 5.81 15.92 4.94
N ILE A 37 4.94 16.41 4.07
CA ILE A 37 4.33 15.62 2.99
C ILE A 37 5.37 15.03 2.01
N GLY A 38 6.54 15.67 1.89
CA GLY A 38 7.63 15.21 1.01
C GLY A 38 8.03 13.75 1.24
N PHE A 39 8.17 13.32 2.49
CA PHE A 39 8.51 11.93 2.82
C PHE A 39 7.44 10.94 2.33
N TYR A 40 6.16 11.33 2.38
CA TYR A 40 5.06 10.49 1.89
C TYR A 40 5.04 10.42 0.37
N LEU A 41 5.36 11.52 -0.31
CA LEU A 41 5.46 11.54 -1.78
C LEU A 41 6.63 10.68 -2.28
N GLU A 42 7.76 10.68 -1.59
CA GLU A 42 8.89 9.80 -1.90
C GLU A 42 8.56 8.32 -1.69
N MET A 43 7.76 8.00 -0.66
CA MET A 43 7.29 6.63 -0.39
C MET A 43 6.15 6.18 -1.30
N ALA A 44 5.34 7.10 -1.83
CA ALA A 44 4.18 6.82 -2.66
C ALA A 44 4.44 5.81 -3.79
N PRO A 45 5.49 5.93 -4.64
CA PRO A 45 5.73 4.95 -5.69
C PRO A 45 5.98 3.55 -5.15
N PHE A 46 6.70 3.40 -4.03
CA PHE A 46 6.89 2.11 -3.39
C PHE A 46 5.57 1.52 -2.89
N ILE A 47 4.75 2.32 -2.21
CA ILE A 47 3.43 1.88 -1.72
C ILE A 47 2.50 1.53 -2.90
N GLY A 48 2.56 2.29 -3.99
CA GLY A 48 1.85 2.02 -5.23
C GLY A 48 2.19 0.66 -5.85
N LEU A 49 3.39 0.12 -5.61
CA LEU A 49 3.77 -1.21 -6.10
C LEU A 49 3.25 -2.35 -5.22
N LEU A 50 2.95 -2.10 -3.95
CA LEU A 50 2.55 -3.16 -3.01
C LEU A 50 1.18 -3.76 -3.35
N LEU A 51 0.20 -2.92 -3.71
CA LEU A 51 -1.13 -3.39 -4.08
C LEU A 51 -1.11 -4.32 -5.31
N PRO A 52 -0.56 -3.91 -6.47
CA PRO A 52 -0.45 -4.80 -7.61
C PRO A 52 0.44 -6.01 -7.31
N PHE A 53 1.49 -5.88 -6.50
CA PHE A 53 2.28 -7.03 -6.07
C PHE A 53 1.44 -8.06 -5.31
N GLY A 54 0.66 -7.65 -4.31
CA GLY A 54 -0.20 -8.55 -3.55
C GLY A 54 -1.26 -9.24 -4.41
N LEU A 55 -1.87 -8.50 -5.34
CA LEU A 55 -2.83 -9.05 -6.32
C LEU A 55 -2.15 -10.02 -7.31
N TRP A 56 -0.92 -9.74 -7.71
CA TRP A 56 -0.13 -10.62 -8.57
C TRP A 56 0.20 -11.95 -7.87
N VAL A 57 0.57 -11.91 -6.58
CA VAL A 57 0.83 -13.11 -5.77
C VAL A 57 -0.40 -14.02 -5.71
N GLN A 58 -1.60 -13.44 -5.56
CA GLN A 58 -2.86 -14.20 -5.62
C GLN A 58 -3.29 -14.59 -7.04
N GLY A 59 -2.52 -14.20 -8.06
CA GLY A 59 -2.80 -14.53 -9.45
C GLY A 59 -4.00 -13.78 -10.03
N ALA A 60 -4.37 -12.62 -9.47
CA ALA A 60 -5.49 -11.80 -9.94
C ALA A 60 -5.36 -11.38 -11.41
N TYR A 61 -4.12 -11.27 -11.92
CA TYR A 61 -3.86 -10.91 -13.31
C TYR A 61 -3.84 -12.09 -14.28
N ARG A 62 -4.01 -13.34 -13.80
CA ARG A 62 -3.98 -14.53 -14.66
C ARG A 62 -5.35 -14.73 -15.31
N MET A 63 -5.40 -14.84 -16.65
CA MET A 63 -6.62 -15.25 -17.35
C MET A 63 -7.02 -16.68 -16.95
N ARG A 64 -8.18 -16.85 -16.29
CA ARG A 64 -8.81 -18.16 -16.02
C ARG A 64 -10.23 -18.15 -16.56
N ARG A 65 -10.63 -19.23 -17.24
CA ARG A 65 -11.91 -19.32 -17.98
C ARG A 65 -13.13 -19.64 -17.11
N LEU A 66 -12.96 -20.12 -15.88
CA LEU A 66 -14.02 -20.28 -14.89
C LEU A 66 -13.51 -19.85 -13.52
N ARG A 67 -14.03 -18.74 -12.99
CA ARG A 67 -13.83 -18.34 -11.61
C ARG A 67 -15.17 -17.86 -11.05
N SER A 68 -15.52 -18.29 -9.85
CA SER A 68 -16.74 -17.82 -9.20
C SER A 68 -16.51 -16.40 -8.65
N ARG A 69 -17.58 -15.61 -8.48
CA ARG A 69 -17.48 -14.27 -7.87
C ARG A 69 -16.92 -14.31 -6.44
N VAL A 70 -17.14 -15.42 -5.74
CA VAL A 70 -16.61 -15.64 -4.39
C VAL A 70 -15.09 -15.81 -4.44
N ASP A 71 -14.58 -16.59 -5.39
CA ASP A 71 -13.13 -16.76 -5.59
C ASP A 71 -12.45 -15.44 -5.99
N ASP A 72 -13.14 -14.60 -6.79
CA ASP A 72 -12.66 -13.25 -7.12
C ASP A 72 -12.50 -12.39 -5.88
N PHE A 73 -13.52 -12.37 -5.01
CA PHE A 73 -13.49 -11.63 -3.75
C PHE A 73 -12.32 -12.08 -2.88
N PHE A 74 -12.11 -13.39 -2.69
CA PHE A 74 -11.00 -13.89 -1.88
C PHE A 74 -9.64 -13.57 -2.48
N THR A 75 -9.52 -13.58 -3.82
CA THR A 75 -8.27 -13.20 -4.50
C THR A 75 -7.89 -11.76 -4.17
N VAL A 76 -8.85 -10.83 -4.23
CA VAL A 76 -8.62 -9.41 -3.94
C VAL A 76 -8.38 -9.21 -2.44
N LEU A 77 -9.19 -9.84 -1.59
CA LEU A 77 -9.07 -9.76 -0.13
C LEU A 77 -7.69 -10.24 0.34
N VAL A 78 -7.28 -11.45 -0.04
CA VAL A 78 -5.99 -12.00 0.41
C VAL A 78 -4.84 -11.22 -0.24
N GLY A 79 -4.96 -10.81 -1.50
CA GLY A 79 -3.93 -10.03 -2.19
C GLY A 79 -3.69 -8.67 -1.52
N SER A 80 -4.77 -7.97 -1.14
CA SER A 80 -4.68 -6.71 -0.40
C SER A 80 -4.11 -6.89 1.01
N VAL A 81 -4.48 -7.95 1.73
CA VAL A 81 -3.87 -8.27 3.03
C VAL A 81 -2.36 -8.50 2.90
N ILE A 82 -1.94 -9.27 1.89
CA ILE A 82 -0.50 -9.48 1.60
C ILE A 82 0.20 -8.15 1.35
N ALA A 83 -0.38 -7.27 0.52
CA ALA A 83 0.18 -5.95 0.23
C ALA A 83 0.40 -5.13 1.51
N VAL A 84 -0.59 -5.11 2.40
CA VAL A 84 -0.53 -4.38 3.68
C VAL A 84 0.52 -4.98 4.61
N VAL A 85 0.52 -6.31 4.80
CA VAL A 85 1.47 -7.00 5.69
C VAL A 85 2.90 -6.78 5.21
N VAL A 86 3.15 -6.92 3.90
CA VAL A 86 4.48 -6.69 3.32
C VAL A 86 4.89 -5.21 3.47
N GLY A 87 3.97 -4.28 3.24
CA GLY A 87 4.23 -2.85 3.42
C GLY A 87 4.61 -2.50 4.86
N ILE A 88 3.82 -2.94 5.84
CA ILE A 88 4.08 -2.71 7.26
C ILE A 88 5.38 -3.40 7.69
N ALA A 89 5.56 -4.68 7.37
CA ALA A 89 6.77 -5.41 7.75
C ALA A 89 8.03 -4.80 7.13
N GLY A 90 7.98 -4.45 5.85
CA GLY A 90 9.10 -3.83 5.13
C GLY A 90 9.46 -2.46 5.69
N THR A 91 8.48 -1.58 5.89
CA THR A 91 8.71 -0.24 6.44
C THR A 91 9.22 -0.30 7.88
N LEU A 92 8.65 -1.14 8.73
CA LEU A 92 9.12 -1.34 10.11
C LEU A 92 10.53 -1.92 10.16
N TYR A 93 10.85 -2.87 9.28
CA TYR A 93 12.19 -3.45 9.20
C TYR A 93 13.23 -2.38 8.84
N ILE A 94 12.95 -1.58 7.82
CA ILE A 94 13.82 -0.46 7.42
C ILE A 94 13.98 0.53 8.57
N GLN A 95 12.86 0.95 9.18
CA GLN A 95 12.87 1.87 10.31
C GLN A 95 13.68 1.34 11.50
N THR A 96 13.60 0.04 11.77
CA THR A 96 14.26 -0.58 12.93
C THR A 96 15.76 -0.73 12.72
N TYR A 97 16.20 -1.20 11.55
CA TYR A 97 17.58 -1.63 11.33
C TYR A 97 18.43 -0.65 10.53
N TRP A 98 17.83 0.17 9.68
CA TRP A 98 18.56 1.00 8.71
C TRP A 98 18.50 2.49 9.02
N VAL A 99 17.50 2.96 9.77
CA VAL A 99 17.40 4.38 10.14
C VAL A 99 18.29 4.67 11.36
N PRO A 100 19.25 5.62 11.26
CA PRO A 100 20.10 6.01 12.38
C PRO A 100 19.29 6.50 13.59
N PRO A 101 19.76 6.29 14.84
CA PRO A 101 19.02 6.68 16.04
C PRO A 101 18.66 8.17 16.11
N ALA A 102 19.44 9.04 15.48
CA ALA A 102 19.17 10.48 15.42
C ALA A 102 17.96 10.87 14.56
N LEU A 103 17.46 9.95 13.72
CA LEU A 103 16.34 10.15 12.79
C LEU A 103 15.14 9.22 13.10
N LYS A 104 15.21 8.44 14.19
CA LYS A 104 14.11 7.60 14.68
C LYS A 104 13.13 8.42 15.52
#